data_AF-A0A448W7X4-F1
#
_entry.id   AF-A0A448W7X4-F1
#
_cell.length_a   1.000
_cell.length_b   1.000
_cell.length_c   1.000
_cell.angle_alpha   90.00
_cell.angle_beta   90.00
_cell.angle_gamma   90.00
#
_symmetry.space_group_name_H-M   'P 1'
#
loop_
_entity.id
_entity.type
_entity.pdbx_description
1 polymer ?
#
loop_
_entity_poly.entity_id
_entity_poly.type
_entity_poly.pdbx_seq_one_letter_code
_entity_poly.pdbx_strand_id
1 'polypeptide(L)' 'MQYKVLKIEEDMDFGCEERQPGEALMSVVLMEDENGNETSLRHDDGLLYERDINEGDLVTMDGQHQLWKL' A
#
# COMPACT_ATOMS: atom_id res chain seq x y z
N MET A 1 -1.31 13.25 -8.48
CA MET A 1 -0.89 12.31 -9.55
C MET A 1 -1.66 11.02 -9.34
N GLN A 2 -2.03 10.35 -10.42
CA GLN A 2 -2.75 9.08 -10.36
C GLN A 2 -1.76 7.93 -10.48
N TYR A 3 -2.00 6.88 -9.72
CA TYR A 3 -1.21 5.67 -9.73
C TYR A 3 -2.13 4.47 -9.87
N LYS A 4 -1.71 3.47 -10.63
CA LYS A 4 -2.38 2.17 -10.66
C LYS A 4 -1.69 1.25 -9.68
N VAL A 5 -2.43 0.68 -8.75
CA VAL A 5 -1.91 -0.35 -7.85
C VAL A 5 -1.59 -1.58 -8.69
N LEU A 6 -0.31 -1.97 -8.71
CA LEU A 6 0.15 -3.17 -9.41
C LEU A 6 0.11 -4.39 -8.50
N LYS A 7 0.57 -4.22 -7.25
CA LYS A 7 0.69 -5.31 -6.29
C LYS A 7 0.61 -4.79 -4.86
N ILE A 8 0.05 -5.57 -3.96
CA ILE A 8 0.10 -5.33 -2.51
C ILE A 8 0.73 -6.56 -1.88
N GLU A 9 1.88 -6.39 -1.22
CA GLU A 9 2.57 -7.47 -0.54
C GLU A 9 2.65 -7.15 0.95
N GLU A 10 2.18 -8.06 1.79
CA GLU A 10 2.36 -7.94 3.24
C GLU A 10 3.86 -7.93 3.56
N ASP A 11 4.31 -7.00 4.40
CA ASP A 11 5.70 -6.94 4.87
C ASP A 11 5.92 -8.10 5.86
N MET A 12 6.15 -9.29 5.31
CA MET A 12 6.36 -10.54 6.06
C MET A 12 7.78 -10.64 6.65
N ASP A 13 8.72 -9.81 6.19
CA ASP A 13 10.14 -9.88 6.55
C ASP A 13 10.42 -9.43 8.00
N PHE A 14 9.49 -8.73 8.64
CA PHE A 14 9.57 -8.38 10.07
C PHE A 14 9.08 -9.49 11.02
N GLY A 15 8.81 -10.69 10.51
CA GLY A 15 8.36 -11.86 11.28
C GLY A 15 9.47 -12.84 11.64
N CYS A 16 10.48 -12.42 12.41
CA CYS A 16 11.37 -13.36 13.12
C CYS A 16 11.30 -13.26 14.66
N GLU A 17 10.54 -12.31 15.19
CA GLU A 17 10.12 -12.28 16.59
C GLU A 17 8.60 -12.18 16.62
N GLU A 18 7.97 -12.99 17.46
CA GLU A 18 6.53 -13.18 17.57
C GLU A 18 5.78 -11.84 17.51
N ARG A 19 5.05 -11.57 16.41
CA ARG A 19 4.25 -10.34 16.24
C ARG A 19 3.45 -10.08 17.51
N GLN A 20 3.62 -8.91 18.11
CA GLN A 20 2.86 -8.59 19.32
C GLN A 20 1.39 -8.39 18.93
N PRO A 21 0.44 -8.90 19.74
CA PRO A 21 -0.97 -8.68 19.46
C PRO A 21 -1.28 -7.18 19.50
N GLY A 22 -1.67 -6.61 18.36
CA GLY A 22 -2.03 -5.19 18.22
C GLY A 22 -1.04 -4.33 17.42
N GLU A 23 0.05 -4.89 16.89
CA GLU A 23 0.88 -4.17 15.92
C GLU A 23 0.16 -4.07 14.56
N ALA A 24 0.12 -2.85 14.02
CA ALA A 24 -0.46 -2.59 12.71
C ALA A 24 0.32 -3.34 11.63
N LEU A 25 -0.39 -4.12 10.82
CA LEU A 25 0.15 -4.77 9.63
C LEU A 25 0.57 -3.68 8.64
N MET A 26 1.82 -3.73 8.20
CA MET A 26 2.32 -2.88 7.13
C MET A 26 2.39 -3.71 5.85
N SER A 27 1.88 -3.15 4.77
CA SER A 27 1.92 -3.73 3.44
C SER A 27 2.71 -2.82 2.49
N VAL A 28 3.51 -3.42 1.63
CA VAL A 28 4.23 -2.75 0.55
C VAL A 28 3.30 -2.69 -0.65
N VAL A 29 2.92 -1.47 -1.04
CA VAL A 29 2.08 -1.21 -2.22
C VAL A 29 2.99 -0.82 -3.37
N LEU A 30 3.04 -1.67 -4.40
CA LEU A 30 3.67 -1.38 -5.68
C LEU A 30 2.63 -0.72 -6.59
N MET A 31 2.98 0.43 -7.16
CA MET A 31 2.10 1.19 -8.04
C MET A 31 2.87 1.74 -9.23
N GLU A 32 2.15 2.01 -10.31
CA GLU A 32 2.69 2.58 -11.55
C GLU A 32 2.03 3.93 -11.83
N ASP A 33 2.81 4.94 -12.19
CA ASP A 33 2.27 6.23 -12.66
C ASP A 33 1.93 6.22 -14.16
N GLU A 34 1.28 7.27 -14.65
CA GLU A 34 0.83 7.38 -16.06
C GLU A 34 1.97 7.30 -17.10
N ASN A 35 3.22 7.55 -16.71
CA ASN A 35 4.41 7.43 -17.55
C ASN A 35 5.04 6.04 -17.51
N GLY A 36 4.49 5.11 -16.74
CA GLY A 36 5.02 3.75 -16.58
C GLY A 36 6.20 3.65 -15.60
N ASN A 37 6.41 4.62 -14.70
CA ASN A 37 7.39 4.43 -13.63
C ASN A 37 6.74 3.71 -12.45
N GLU A 38 7.41 2.65 -12.02
CA GLU A 38 7.02 1.86 -10.86
C GLU A 38 7.55 2.52 -9.58
N THR A 39 6.69 2.63 -8.57
CA THR A 39 7.02 3.14 -7.25
C THR A 39 6.45 2.22 -6.19
N SER A 40 7.18 2.00 -5.11
CA SER A 40 6.71 1.23 -3.97
C SER A 40 6.68 2.09 -2.72
N LEU A 41 5.63 1.96 -1.93
CA LEU A 41 5.52 2.58 -0.61
C LEU A 41 5.05 1.58 0.43
N ARG A 42 5.40 1.83 1.69
CA ARG A 42 4.82 1.11 2.82
C ARG A 42 3.58 1.86 3.29
N HIS A 43 2.48 1.13 3.40
CA HIS A 43 1.21 1.64 3.86
C HIS A 43 0.62 0.71 4.93
N ASP A 44 -0.19 1.27 5.81
CA ASP A 44 -0.96 0.49 6.77
C ASP A 44 -1.96 -0.39 6.03
N ASP A 45 -1.91 -1.70 6.28
CA ASP A 45 -2.76 -2.70 5.64
C ASP A 45 -4.23 -2.52 6.03
N GLY A 46 -4.50 -2.18 7.30
CA GLY A 46 -5.83 -1.88 7.79
C GLY A 46 -6.46 -0.72 7.02
N LEU A 47 -5.72 0.36 6.79
CA LEU A 47 -6.18 1.49 5.99
C LEU A 47 -6.43 1.12 4.51
N LEU A 48 -5.67 0.19 3.93
CA LEU A 48 -5.93 -0.28 2.55
C LEU A 48 -7.29 -1.00 2.48
N TYR A 49 -7.57 -1.87 3.45
CA TYR A 49 -8.88 -2.53 3.59
C TYR A 49 -10.02 -1.53 3.86
N GLU A 50 -9.83 -0.59 4.80
CA GLU A 50 -10.84 0.43 5.13
C GLU A 50 -11.19 1.33 3.92
N ARG A 51 -10.22 1.55 3.03
CA ARG A 51 -10.37 2.37 1.82
C ARG A 51 -10.71 1.55 0.56
N ASP A 52 -10.90 0.24 0.70
CA ASP A 52 -11.19 -0.69 -0.40
C ASP A 52 -10.15 -0.63 -1.53
N ILE A 53 -8.87 -0.42 -1.20
CA ILE A 53 -7.79 -0.32 -2.18
C ILE A 53 -7.26 -1.73 -2.47
N ASN A 54 -7.43 -2.18 -3.71
CA ASN A 54 -7.00 -3.49 -4.18
C ASN A 54 -6.04 -3.40 -5.38
N GLU A 55 -5.42 -4.52 -5.72
CA GLU A 55 -4.60 -4.64 -6.94
C GLU A 55 -5.43 -4.31 -8.19
N GLY A 56 -4.89 -3.43 -9.03
CA GLY A 56 -5.54 -2.93 -10.24
C GLY A 56 -6.35 -1.64 -10.04
N ASP A 57 -6.60 -1.20 -8.80
CA ASP A 57 -7.31 0.05 -8.53
C ASP A 57 -6.46 1.28 -8.92
N LEU A 58 -7.16 2.35 -9.30
CA LEU A 58 -6.55 3.66 -9.47
C LEU A 58 -6.64 4.43 -8.15
N VAL A 59 -5.49 4.92 -7.70
CA VAL A 59 -5.36 5.67 -6.45
C VAL A 59 -4.65 6.99 -6.70
N THR A 60 -4.85 7.92 -5.77
CA THR A 60 -4.04 9.13 -5.67
C THR A 60 -3.30 9.16 -4.35
N MET A 61 -2.09 9.70 -4.38
CA MET A 61 -1.25 9.87 -3.21
C MET A 61 -1.26 11.34 -2.78
N ASP A 62 -1.53 11.58 -1.49
CA ASP A 62 -1.49 12.93 -0.91
C ASP A 62 -0.07 13.32 -0.44
N GLY A 63 0.09 14.54 0.09
CA GLY A 63 1.37 15.04 0.60
C GLY A 63 1.92 14.28 1.82
N GLN A 64 1.11 13.45 2.48
CA GLN A 64 1.51 12.58 3.59
C GLN A 64 1.73 11.11 3.17
N HIS A 65 1.80 10.85 1.86
CA HIS A 65 1.91 9.50 1.30
C HIS A 65 0.73 8.56 1.64
N GLN A 66 -0.44 9.11 1.96
CA GLN A 66 -1.67 8.34 2.10
C GLN A 66 -2.28 8.09 0.72
N LEU A 67 -2.74 6.87 0.52
CA LEU A 67 -3.43 6.46 -0.69
C LEU A 67 -4.95 6.64 -0.55
N TRP A 68 -5.55 7.15 -1.63
CA TRP A 68 -6.99 7.36 -1.76
C TRP A 68 -7.47 6.76 -3.07
N LYS A 69 -8.45 5.86 -3.00
CA LYS A 69 -9.11 5.30 -4.18
C LYS A 69 -9.89 6.39 -4.93
N LEU A 70 -9.80 6.36 -6.27
CA LEU A 70 -10.52 7.28 -7.16
C LEU A 70 -11.95 6.82 -7.46
#